data_AF-A0A2S1T2Z5-F1
#
_entry.id   AF-A0A2S1T2Z5-F1
#
_cell.length_a   1.000
_cell.length_b   1.000
_cell.length_c   1.000
_cell.angle_alpha   90.00
_cell.angle_beta   90.00
_cell.angle_gamma   90.00
#
_symmetry.space_group_name_H-M   'P 1'
#
loop_
_entity.id
_entity.type
_entity.pdbx_description
1 polymer ?
#
loop_
_entity_poly.entity_id
_entity_poly.type
_entity_poly.pdbx_seq_one_letter_code
_entity_poly.pdbx_strand_id
1 'polypeptide(L)'
;MGRGASGPTGSDAHGRAWDETVLDDDFVRAAETAEPSARARMLAARWRGSAPEPQPWRSDEPPAGWFWSRARARRRRRWWRRS
;
A
#
# COMPACT_ATOMS: atom_id res chain seq x y z
N MET A 1 -46.53 -16.62 -22.30
CA MET A 1 -46.20 -16.35 -20.88
C MET A 1 -44.96 -15.48 -20.84
N GLY A 2 -45.11 -14.20 -20.51
CA GLY A 2 -44.02 -13.21 -20.46
C GLY A 2 -43.35 -13.21 -19.09
N ARG A 3 -42.02 -13.29 -19.06
CA ARG A 3 -41.21 -13.20 -17.85
C ARG A 3 -41.23 -11.75 -17.35
N GLY A 4 -41.67 -11.54 -16.11
CA GLY A 4 -41.56 -10.24 -15.44
C GLY A 4 -40.09 -9.89 -15.23
N ALA A 5 -39.70 -8.70 -15.70
CA ALA A 5 -38.37 -8.16 -15.47
C ALA A 5 -38.20 -7.89 -13.96
N SER A 6 -37.25 -8.57 -13.34
CA SER A 6 -36.74 -8.20 -12.02
C SER A 6 -36.13 -6.80 -12.16
N GLY A 7 -36.75 -5.80 -11.54
CA GLY A 7 -36.16 -4.45 -11.46
C GLY A 7 -34.82 -4.50 -10.72
N PRO A 8 -33.95 -3.49 -10.91
CA PRO A 8 -32.68 -3.44 -10.20
C PRO A 8 -32.95 -3.54 -8.71
N THR A 9 -32.29 -4.48 -8.05
CA THR A 9 -32.37 -4.59 -6.60
C THR A 9 -31.71 -3.34 -6.00
N GLY A 10 -32.09 -2.93 -4.78
CA GLY A 10 -31.57 -1.70 -4.18
C GLY A 10 -30.03 -1.63 -4.11
N SER A 11 -29.35 -2.78 -4.08
CA SER A 11 -27.88 -2.86 -4.16
C SER A 11 -27.33 -2.50 -5.54
N ASP A 12 -28.03 -2.85 -6.62
CA ASP A 12 -27.60 -2.57 -8.00
C ASP A 12 -27.75 -1.09 -8.33
N ALA A 13 -28.83 -0.47 -7.83
CA ALA A 13 -29.07 0.96 -7.95
C ALA A 13 -28.05 1.77 -7.14
N HIS A 14 -27.72 1.33 -5.93
CA HIS A 14 -26.64 1.94 -5.15
C HIS A 14 -25.29 1.79 -5.83
N GLY A 15 -24.95 0.60 -6.34
CA GLY A 15 -23.70 0.37 -7.08
C GLY A 15 -23.53 1.33 -8.26
N ARG A 16 -24.57 1.46 -9.11
CA ARG A 16 -24.54 2.42 -10.23
C ARG A 16 -24.38 3.87 -9.81
N ALA A 17 -25.05 4.29 -8.73
CA ALA A 17 -24.91 5.65 -8.23
C ALA A 17 -23.47 5.97 -7.80
N TRP A 18 -22.76 4.99 -7.22
CA TRP A 18 -21.35 5.13 -6.87
C TRP A 18 -20.42 5.09 -8.09
N ASP A 19 -20.77 4.32 -9.11
CA ASP A 19 -20.02 4.24 -10.38
C ASP A 19 -20.10 5.54 -11.20
N GLU A 20 -21.19 6.31 -11.05
CA GLU A 20 -21.40 7.60 -11.72
C GLU A 20 -20.78 8.80 -10.98
N THR A 21 -20.51 8.68 -9.67
CA THR A 21 -19.85 9.73 -8.89
C THR A 21 -18.38 9.92 -9.27
N VAL A 22 -18.00 11.18 -9.53
CA VAL A 22 -16.60 11.57 -9.78
C VAL A 22 -15.98 12.14 -8.50
N LEU A 23 -14.92 11.50 -8.01
CA LEU A 23 -14.12 11.96 -6.86
C LEU A 23 -12.91 12.73 -7.38
N ASP A 24 -13.02 14.06 -7.47
CA ASP A 24 -11.92 14.93 -7.89
C ASP A 24 -10.90 15.20 -6.76
N ASP A 25 -9.75 15.78 -7.11
CA ASP A 25 -8.66 16.02 -6.14
C ASP A 25 -9.10 17.03 -5.07
N ASP A 26 -9.88 18.06 -5.44
CA ASP A 26 -10.34 19.09 -4.50
C ASP A 26 -11.28 18.48 -3.44
N PHE A 27 -12.20 17.60 -3.84
CA PHE A 27 -13.08 16.86 -2.94
C PHE A 27 -12.28 15.98 -1.96
N VAL A 28 -11.26 15.26 -2.44
CA VAL A 28 -10.41 14.42 -1.59
C VAL A 28 -9.58 15.28 -0.62
N ARG A 29 -9.10 16.45 -1.05
CA ARG A 29 -8.32 17.37 -0.22
C ARG A 29 -9.17 18.13 0.80
N ALA A 30 -10.45 18.33 0.53
CA ALA A 30 -11.39 18.97 1.45
C ALA A 30 -11.76 18.08 2.66
N ALA A 31 -11.42 16.79 2.65
CA ALA A 31 -11.68 15.91 3.77
C ALA A 31 -10.89 16.36 5.02
N GLU A 32 -11.62 16.83 6.04
CA GLU A 32 -11.02 17.36 7.27
C GLU A 32 -10.25 16.30 8.07
N THR A 33 -10.62 15.03 7.93
CA THR A 33 -10.04 13.93 8.69
C THR A 33 -9.30 12.96 7.79
N ALA A 34 -7.98 12.92 7.93
CA ALA A 34 -7.14 11.87 7.40
C ALA A 34 -6.82 10.87 8.52
N GLU A 35 -7.55 9.74 8.57
CA GLU A 35 -7.24 8.73 9.58
C GLU A 35 -5.85 8.13 9.33
N PRO A 36 -4.97 8.07 10.34
CA PRO A 36 -3.65 7.43 10.21
C PRO A 36 -3.71 5.98 9.70
N SER A 37 -4.85 5.31 9.92
CA SER A 37 -5.09 3.93 9.50
C SER A 37 -5.54 3.78 8.04
N ALA A 38 -5.94 4.86 7.36
CA ALA A 38 -6.59 4.80 6.05
C ALA A 38 -5.71 4.06 5.02
N ARG A 39 -4.42 4.42 4.94
CA ARG A 39 -3.46 3.76 4.06
C ARG A 39 -3.25 2.29 4.41
N ALA A 40 -3.25 1.95 5.71
CA ALA A 40 -3.13 0.56 6.16
C ALA A 40 -4.36 -0.26 5.76
N ARG A 41 -5.57 0.31 5.88
CA ARG A 41 -6.83 -0.33 5.45
C ARG A 41 -6.88 -0.52 3.93
N MET A 42 -6.43 0.48 3.15
CA MET A 42 -6.28 0.35 1.69
C MET A 42 -5.28 -0.76 1.32
N LEU A 43 -4.11 -0.81 1.96
CA LEU A 43 -3.13 -1.87 1.73
C LEU A 43 -3.67 -3.26 2.11
N ALA A 44 -4.38 -3.37 3.24
CA ALA A 44 -5.01 -4.62 3.65
C ALA A 44 -6.06 -5.09 2.62
N ALA A 45 -6.88 -4.17 2.09
CA ALA A 45 -7.83 -4.48 1.03
C ALA A 45 -7.15 -4.98 -0.25
N ARG A 46 -6.06 -4.32 -0.68
CA ARG A 46 -5.25 -4.78 -1.82
C ARG A 46 -4.64 -6.16 -1.59
N TRP A 47 -4.06 -6.39 -0.41
CA TRP A 47 -3.38 -7.65 -0.10
C TRP A 47 -4.32 -8.84 0.11
N ARG A 48 -5.60 -8.62 0.43
CA ARG A 48 -6.59 -9.70 0.51
C ARG A 48 -6.69 -10.53 -0.78
N GLY A 49 -6.43 -9.94 -1.95
CA GLY A 49 -6.45 -10.65 -3.24
C GLY A 49 -5.09 -10.73 -3.95
N SER A 50 -4.04 -10.15 -3.37
CA SER A 50 -2.72 -10.02 -4.01
C SER A 50 -1.63 -9.87 -2.95
N ALA A 51 -1.61 -10.77 -1.98
CA ALA A 51 -0.55 -10.79 -0.97
C ALA A 51 0.81 -11.03 -1.64
N PRO A 52 1.88 -10.36 -1.20
CA PRO A 52 3.21 -10.66 -1.68
C PRO A 52 3.63 -12.07 -1.24
N GLU A 53 4.47 -12.72 -2.04
CA GLU A 53 5.09 -13.99 -1.66
C GLU A 53 5.87 -13.84 -0.35
N PRO A 54 5.78 -14.82 0.57
CA PRO A 54 6.49 -14.78 1.83
C PRO A 54 8.00 -14.82 1.58
N GLN A 55 8.68 -13.74 1.96
CA GLN A 55 10.13 -13.71 1.97
C GLN A 55 10.66 -14.36 3.26
N PRO A 56 11.80 -15.07 3.21
CA PRO A 56 12.42 -15.60 4.41
C PRO A 56 12.77 -14.46 5.38
N TRP A 57 12.50 -14.68 6.67
CA TRP A 57 12.78 -13.76 7.79
C TRP A 57 14.22 -13.23 7.85
N ARG A 58 15.13 -13.97 7.20
CA ARG A 58 16.45 -13.49 6.81
C ARG A 58 16.54 -13.57 5.30
N SER A 59 16.65 -12.41 4.67
CA SER A 59 17.18 -12.34 3.31
C SER A 59 18.66 -12.72 3.39
N ASP A 60 19.09 -13.73 2.63
CA ASP A 60 20.51 -14.05 2.49
C ASP A 60 21.28 -12.89 1.82
N GLU A 61 20.55 -12.03 1.13
CA GLU A 61 21.01 -10.78 0.55
C GLU A 61 20.97 -9.65 1.61
N PRO A 62 22.08 -8.95 1.88
CA PRO A 62 22.06 -7.81 2.78
C PRO A 62 21.17 -6.70 2.19
N PRO A 63 20.28 -6.08 3.00
CA PRO A 63 19.19 -5.23 2.51
C PRO A 63 19.63 -3.95 1.80
N ALA A 64 20.92 -3.62 1.86
CA ALA A 64 21.52 -2.59 1.04
C ALA A 64 23.05 -2.73 1.03
N GLY A 65 23.69 -2.47 -0.11
CA GLY A 65 25.15 -2.53 -0.28
C GLY A 65 25.96 -1.67 0.69
N TRP A 66 25.33 -0.75 1.44
CA TRP A 66 26.00 -0.01 2.50
C TRP A 66 26.30 -0.84 3.76
N PHE A 67 25.64 -1.99 3.97
CA PHE A 67 25.84 -2.84 5.15
C PHE A 67 27.30 -3.33 5.25
N TRP A 68 27.89 -3.78 4.14
CA TRP A 68 29.32 -4.13 4.05
C TRP A 68 30.24 -2.91 4.00
N SER A 69 29.77 -1.80 3.42
CA SER A 69 30.54 -0.55 3.37
C SER A 69 30.79 0.04 4.77
N ARG A 70 29.92 -0.24 5.75
CA ARG A 70 30.08 0.23 7.14
C ARG A 70 31.23 -0.47 7.86
N ALA A 71 31.47 -1.75 7.58
CA ALA A 71 32.65 -2.47 8.10
C ALA A 71 33.94 -1.91 7.49
N ARG A 72 33.95 -1.67 6.18
CA ARG A 72 35.07 -1.03 5.47
C ARG A 72 35.35 0.39 5.97
N ALA A 73 34.30 1.18 6.22
CA ALA A 73 34.39 2.53 6.77
C ALA A 73 34.93 2.55 8.21
N ARG A 74 34.53 1.59 9.05
CA ARG A 74 35.10 1.42 10.40
C ARG A 74 36.58 1.08 10.36
N ARG A 75 37.01 0.21 9.44
CA ARG A 75 38.44 -0.10 9.24
C ARG A 75 39.21 1.15 8.86
N ARG A 76 38.78 1.88 7.81
CA ARG A 76 39.42 3.14 7.39
C ARG A 76 39.57 4.13 8.55
N ARG A 77 38.53 4.36 9.34
CA ARG A 77 38.62 5.28 10.50
C ARG A 77 39.66 4.87 11.55
N ARG A 78 39.94 3.57 11.72
CA ARG A 78 40.98 3.11 12.65
C ARG A 78 42.39 3.40 12.14
N TRP A 79 42.62 3.31 10.83
CA TRP A 79 43.91 3.63 10.22
C TRP A 79 44.25 5.12 10.36
N TRP A 80 43.26 5.99 10.18
CA TRP A 80 43.43 7.45 10.23
C TRP A 80 43.62 7.98 11.66
N ARG A 81 43.23 7.21 12.67
CA ARG A 81 43.47 7.54 14.09
C ARG A 81 44.81 7.01 14.60
N ARG A 82 45.52 6.21 13.79
CA ARG A 82 46.86 5.68 14.07
C ARG A 82 47.94 6.47 13.32
N SER A 83 47.54 7.47 12.53
CA SER A 83 48.41 8.44 11.86
C SER A 83 48.66 9.63 12.76
#